data_AF-A0A9Q8PJY2-F1
#
_entry.id   AF-A0A9Q8PJY2-F1
#
_cell.length_a   1.000
_cell.length_b   1.000
_cell.length_c   1.000
_cell.angle_alpha   90.00
_cell.angle_beta   90.00
_cell.angle_gamma   90.00
#
_symmetry.space_group_name_H-M   'P 1'
#
loop_
_entity.id
_entity.type
_entity.pdbx_description
1 polymer ?
#
loop_
_entity_poly.entity_id
_entity_poly.type
_entity_poly.pdbx_seq_one_letter_code
_entity_poly.pdbx_strand_id
1 'polypeptide(L)'
;MSPPNLPTTTTKDTFKTTKVKMSSTRAYNAGIDSAVKMDKPFPDVPIGIIELLVYLPHHTRHADIMMRLYRAGWRSATMSKVQLHARGNLDIEENNKRNASFRHQIPVAGRKVFNDPNFGPRRPAYRNRRELMPLTLAEYCLVISSTYNPCYNGITFPDGTQGDANPLFVNLRGEIMSNMPATLDALASGVVNHPTGEDRGILTQVIEWAVANGQAANYTTDDVQMIADQQGFVAPAESRNFHWDVKALVRCNIPDPTS
;
A
#
# COMPACT_ATOMS: atom_id res chain seq x y z
N MET A 1 38.42 80.87 25.71
CA MET A 1 37.03 80.37 25.82
C MET A 1 36.90 79.20 24.87
N SER A 2 36.91 77.98 25.40
CA SER A 2 36.80 76.75 24.59
C SER A 2 35.32 76.38 24.39
N PRO A 3 34.91 75.96 23.17
CA PRO A 3 33.53 75.56 22.95
C PRO A 3 33.24 74.17 23.55
N PRO A 4 31.99 73.91 23.97
CA PRO A 4 31.59 72.64 24.59
C PRO A 4 31.44 71.51 23.55
N ASN A 5 31.90 70.31 23.94
CA ASN A 5 31.73 69.08 23.17
C ASN A 5 30.27 68.64 23.13
N LEU A 6 29.73 68.42 21.93
CA LEU A 6 28.45 67.74 21.69
C LEU A 6 28.65 66.22 21.69
N PRO A 7 27.80 65.43 22.37
CA PRO A 7 27.86 63.98 22.32
C PRO A 7 27.26 63.41 21.04
N THR A 8 28.02 62.59 20.33
CA THR A 8 27.60 61.85 19.14
C THR A 8 26.92 60.54 19.56
N THR A 9 25.59 60.48 19.58
CA THR A 9 24.85 59.23 19.69
C THR A 9 24.66 58.62 18.31
N THR A 10 25.45 57.59 17.99
CA THR A 10 25.26 56.77 16.79
C THR A 10 24.42 55.54 17.16
N THR A 11 23.11 55.61 16.95
CA THR A 11 22.20 54.46 17.11
C THR A 11 22.32 53.58 15.87
N LYS A 12 22.99 52.43 15.99
CA LYS A 12 23.00 51.38 14.95
C LYS A 12 21.66 50.63 15.00
N ASP A 13 20.70 51.07 14.21
CA ASP A 13 19.48 50.29 13.96
C ASP A 13 19.82 49.04 13.15
N THR A 14 19.88 47.91 13.84
CA THR A 14 20.08 46.61 13.24
C THR A 14 18.70 46.11 12.79
N PHE A 15 18.34 46.37 11.54
CA PHE A 15 17.16 45.76 10.93
C PHE A 15 17.35 44.23 10.88
N LYS A 16 16.73 43.52 11.83
CA LYS A 16 16.57 42.06 11.75
C LYS A 16 15.54 41.77 10.67
N THR A 17 16.01 41.37 9.49
CA THR A 17 15.15 40.73 8.49
C THR A 17 14.76 39.37 9.03
N THR A 18 13.60 39.28 9.67
CA THR A 18 12.99 38.00 10.03
C THR A 18 12.63 37.30 8.73
N LYS A 19 13.49 36.40 8.25
CA LYS A 19 13.11 35.41 7.24
C LYS A 19 11.96 34.62 7.86
N VAL A 20 10.73 34.95 7.48
CA VAL A 20 9.58 34.08 7.69
C VAL A 20 9.86 32.83 6.87
N LYS A 21 10.40 31.81 7.54
CA LYS A 21 10.48 30.47 6.98
C LYS A 21 9.03 30.05 6.84
N MET A 22 8.46 30.17 5.63
CA MET A 22 7.19 29.54 5.27
C MET A 22 7.43 28.03 5.32
N SER A 23 7.48 27.50 6.54
CA SER A 23 7.43 26.07 6.82
C SER A 23 5.97 25.70 6.63
N SER A 24 5.52 25.59 5.38
CA SER A 24 4.37 24.77 5.06
C SER A 24 4.79 23.32 5.30
N THR A 25 4.92 22.95 6.58
CA THR A 25 5.16 21.57 6.98
C THR A 25 3.92 20.80 6.55
N ARG A 26 3.91 20.30 5.31
CA ARG A 26 2.86 19.43 4.80
C ARG A 26 2.67 18.30 5.80
N ALA A 27 1.42 18.01 6.13
CA ALA A 27 1.05 17.03 7.13
C ALA A 27 1.68 15.66 6.82
N TYR A 28 1.88 14.85 7.86
CA TYR A 28 2.42 13.51 7.71
C TYR A 28 1.49 12.66 6.82
N ASN A 29 2.02 12.12 5.71
CA ASN A 29 1.31 11.42 4.63
C ASN A 29 0.44 12.31 3.71
N ALA A 30 0.68 13.61 3.62
CA ALA A 30 -0.03 14.49 2.69
C ALA A 30 -0.01 13.96 1.24
N GLY A 31 1.08 13.32 0.79
CA GLY A 31 1.13 12.73 -0.56
C GLY A 31 0.16 11.57 -0.83
N ILE A 32 -0.51 11.02 0.19
CA ILE A 32 -1.47 9.89 0.06
C ILE A 32 -2.77 10.09 0.85
N ASP A 33 -3.12 11.32 1.22
CA ASP A 33 -4.24 11.66 2.11
C ASP A 33 -5.64 11.34 1.56
N SER A 34 -5.78 11.37 0.23
CA SER A 34 -6.98 10.97 -0.51
C SER A 34 -7.27 9.47 -0.46
N ALA A 35 -6.37 8.67 0.11
CA ALA A 35 -6.53 7.23 0.17
C ALA A 35 -7.59 6.77 1.16
N VAL A 36 -8.15 5.60 0.87
CA VAL A 36 -9.05 4.88 1.78
C VAL A 36 -8.36 4.63 3.12
N LYS A 37 -9.09 4.90 4.21
CA LYS A 37 -8.62 4.66 5.58
C LYS A 37 -8.34 3.18 5.83
N MET A 38 -7.39 2.92 6.72
CA MET A 38 -6.89 1.58 7.05
C MET A 38 -7.94 0.64 7.66
N ASP A 39 -9.02 1.19 8.24
CA ASP A 39 -10.08 0.43 8.90
C ASP A 39 -11.09 -0.18 7.92
N LYS A 40 -10.98 0.13 6.63
CA LYS A 40 -11.90 -0.41 5.61
C LYS A 40 -11.57 -1.86 5.26
N PRO A 41 -12.59 -2.72 5.05
CA PRO A 41 -12.37 -4.10 4.65
C PRO A 41 -11.75 -4.19 3.26
N PHE A 42 -11.07 -5.30 2.99
CA PHE A 42 -10.60 -5.64 1.65
C PHE A 42 -11.75 -6.20 0.81
N PRO A 43 -11.74 -5.99 -0.52
CA PRO A 43 -12.65 -6.71 -1.42
C PRO A 43 -12.35 -8.21 -1.42
N ASP A 44 -13.37 -9.04 -1.61
CA ASP A 44 -13.25 -10.51 -1.64
C ASP A 44 -12.75 -11.03 -3.01
N VAL A 45 -11.59 -10.52 -3.44
CA VAL A 45 -10.94 -10.89 -4.69
C VAL A 45 -9.42 -11.00 -4.50
N PRO A 46 -8.69 -11.74 -5.35
CA PRO A 46 -7.24 -11.63 -5.43
C PRO A 46 -6.79 -10.19 -5.68
N ILE A 47 -5.92 -9.64 -4.81
CA ILE A 47 -5.31 -8.31 -5.00
C ILE A 47 -3.78 -8.46 -5.02
N GLY A 48 -3.15 -7.91 -6.05
CA GLY A 48 -1.70 -7.85 -6.16
C GLY A 48 -1.08 -6.83 -5.21
N ILE A 49 0.22 -6.93 -4.90
CA ILE A 49 0.91 -5.92 -4.08
C ILE A 49 0.82 -4.51 -4.71
N ILE A 50 0.90 -4.40 -6.03
CA ILE A 50 0.78 -3.09 -6.71
C ILE A 50 -0.60 -2.48 -6.44
N GLU A 51 -1.67 -3.23 -6.68
CA GLU A 51 -3.03 -2.78 -6.40
C GLU A 51 -3.22 -2.39 -4.93
N LEU A 52 -2.65 -3.17 -4.01
CA LEU A 52 -2.68 -2.87 -2.58
C LEU A 52 -1.93 -1.57 -2.25
N LEU A 53 -0.76 -1.34 -2.85
CA LEU A 53 -0.02 -0.10 -2.66
C LEU A 53 -0.74 1.10 -3.30
N VAL A 54 -1.41 0.92 -4.43
CA VAL A 54 -2.10 2.01 -5.15
C VAL A 54 -3.42 2.40 -4.46
N TYR A 55 -4.31 1.44 -4.28
CA TYR A 55 -5.68 1.68 -3.84
C TYR A 55 -5.86 1.64 -2.32
N LEU A 56 -5.01 0.89 -1.62
CA LEU A 56 -5.10 0.66 -0.17
C LEU A 56 -3.78 1.01 0.56
N PRO A 57 -3.15 2.18 0.29
CA PRO A 57 -1.80 2.48 0.77
C PRO A 57 -1.67 2.58 2.29
N HIS A 58 -2.78 2.79 3.00
CA HIS A 58 -2.81 2.84 4.47
C HIS A 58 -2.86 1.45 5.12
N HIS A 59 -3.32 0.43 4.39
CA HIS A 59 -3.38 -0.96 4.88
C HIS A 59 -2.00 -1.59 5.06
N THR A 60 -0.93 -0.96 4.57
CA THR A 60 0.45 -1.37 4.86
C THR A 60 0.82 -1.26 6.34
N ARG A 61 0.00 -0.58 7.15
CA ARG A 61 0.17 -0.54 8.60
C ARG A 61 -0.24 -1.85 9.28
N HIS A 62 -1.07 -2.67 8.64
CA HIS A 62 -1.37 -4.02 9.10
C HIS A 62 -0.12 -4.88 8.99
N ALA A 63 0.24 -5.55 10.08
CA ALA A 63 1.53 -6.23 10.17
C ALA A 63 1.65 -7.36 9.14
N ASP A 64 0.57 -8.10 8.91
CA ASP A 64 0.55 -9.20 7.95
C ASP A 64 0.71 -8.71 6.50
N ILE A 65 0.11 -7.55 6.17
CA ILE A 65 0.29 -6.90 4.87
C ILE A 65 1.75 -6.46 4.69
N MET A 66 2.31 -5.77 5.69
CA MET A 66 3.70 -5.35 5.67
C MET A 66 4.66 -6.55 5.55
N MET A 67 4.34 -7.67 6.18
CA MET A 67 5.16 -8.87 6.10
C MET A 67 5.00 -9.62 4.76
N ARG A 68 3.81 -9.59 4.13
CA ARG A 68 3.61 -10.03 2.75
C ARG A 68 4.53 -9.25 1.79
N LEU A 69 4.53 -7.92 1.89
CA LEU A 69 5.44 -7.04 1.13
C LEU A 69 6.91 -7.40 1.38
N TYR A 70 7.31 -7.51 2.64
CA TYR A 70 8.69 -7.83 3.03
C TYR A 70 9.17 -9.19 2.50
N ARG A 71 8.32 -10.22 2.58
CA ARG A 71 8.54 -11.58 2.07
C ARG A 71 8.75 -11.58 0.56
N ALA A 72 7.91 -10.85 -0.18
CA ALA A 72 8.00 -10.71 -1.62
C ALA A 72 9.21 -9.86 -2.09
N GLY A 73 10.06 -9.41 -1.16
CA GLY A 73 11.30 -8.71 -1.49
C GLY A 73 11.17 -7.18 -1.46
N TRP A 74 9.95 -6.64 -1.36
CA TRP A 74 9.67 -5.21 -1.43
C TRP A 74 10.41 -4.42 -0.35
N ARG A 75 10.96 -3.28 -0.76
CA ARG A 75 11.75 -2.38 0.10
C ARG A 75 11.04 -1.05 0.26
N SER A 76 11.34 -0.36 1.37
CA SER A 76 10.70 0.91 1.74
C SER A 76 10.76 1.97 0.64
N ALA A 77 11.91 2.07 -0.06
CA ALA A 77 12.09 3.01 -1.15
C ALA A 77 11.22 2.69 -2.37
N THR A 78 11.08 1.41 -2.74
CA THR A 78 10.22 1.00 -3.87
C THR A 78 8.75 1.20 -3.53
N MET A 79 8.33 0.82 -2.31
CA MET A 79 6.96 1.00 -1.85
C MET A 79 6.56 2.48 -1.81
N SER A 80 7.43 3.37 -1.32
CA SER A 80 7.14 4.82 -1.30
C SER A 80 6.97 5.38 -2.70
N LYS A 81 7.85 4.99 -3.64
CA LYS A 81 7.75 5.39 -5.04
C LYS A 81 6.43 4.97 -5.67
N VAL A 82 6.02 3.70 -5.52
CA VAL A 82 4.74 3.21 -6.09
C VAL A 82 3.57 4.03 -5.57
N GLN A 83 3.46 4.24 -4.26
CA GLN A 83 2.31 4.95 -3.67
C GLN A 83 2.22 6.41 -4.11
N LEU A 84 3.37 7.11 -4.19
CA LEU A 84 3.41 8.51 -4.58
C LEU A 84 3.24 8.69 -6.09
N HIS A 85 3.84 7.81 -6.89
CA HIS A 85 3.66 7.80 -8.34
C HIS A 85 2.19 7.58 -8.71
N ALA A 86 1.52 6.63 -8.05
CA ALA A 86 0.11 6.35 -8.27
C ALA A 86 -0.77 7.60 -8.11
N ARG A 87 -0.37 8.53 -7.23
CA ARG A 87 -1.12 9.76 -6.92
C ARG A 87 -0.54 11.03 -7.55
N GLY A 88 0.45 10.91 -8.43
CA GLY A 88 1.08 12.06 -9.07
C GLY A 88 1.86 12.97 -8.12
N ASN A 89 2.22 12.47 -6.94
CA ASN A 89 2.91 13.21 -5.87
C ASN A 89 4.35 12.71 -5.66
N LEU A 90 4.99 12.22 -6.73
CA LEU A 90 6.34 11.65 -6.65
C LEU A 90 7.43 12.73 -6.71
N ASP A 91 7.58 13.48 -5.61
CA ASP A 91 8.69 14.41 -5.39
C ASP A 91 9.71 13.87 -4.37
N ILE A 92 10.92 14.42 -4.37
CA ILE A 92 12.02 13.98 -3.49
C ILE A 92 11.64 14.10 -2.00
N GLU A 93 10.98 15.19 -1.61
CA GLU A 93 10.66 15.46 -0.20
C GLU A 93 9.62 14.48 0.33
N GLU A 94 8.51 14.31 -0.38
CA GLU A 94 7.44 13.38 -0.05
C GLU A 94 7.93 11.93 -0.13
N ASN A 95 8.77 11.59 -1.11
CA ASN A 95 9.38 10.27 -1.17
C ASN A 95 10.26 9.98 0.06
N ASN A 96 11.05 10.95 0.51
CA ASN A 96 11.87 10.80 1.71
C ASN A 96 11.02 10.61 2.97
N LYS A 97 9.95 11.39 3.13
CA LYS A 97 8.99 11.26 4.24
C LYS A 97 8.32 9.89 4.23
N ARG A 98 7.83 9.45 3.07
CA ARG A 98 7.11 8.17 2.95
C ARG A 98 8.03 6.97 3.11
N ASN A 99 9.23 7.03 2.54
CA ASN A 99 10.27 6.01 2.76
C ASN A 99 10.66 5.91 4.25
N ALA A 100 10.78 7.04 4.96
CA ALA A 100 10.99 7.03 6.41
C ALA A 100 9.84 6.36 7.17
N SER A 101 8.59 6.61 6.77
CA SER A 101 7.42 5.91 7.33
C SER A 101 7.54 4.39 7.18
N PHE A 102 7.87 3.90 5.98
CA PHE A 102 8.04 2.46 5.75
C PHE A 102 9.20 1.84 6.51
N ARG A 103 10.34 2.55 6.63
CA ARG A 103 11.47 2.10 7.45
C ARG A 103 11.09 1.92 8.92
N HIS A 104 10.08 2.66 9.41
CA HIS A 104 9.51 2.48 10.74
C HIS A 104 8.48 1.34 10.79
N GLN A 105 7.58 1.25 9.79
CA GLN A 105 6.53 0.23 9.75
C GLN A 105 7.09 -1.20 9.66
N ILE A 106 8.12 -1.45 8.85
CA ILE A 106 8.67 -2.81 8.66
C ILE A 106 9.15 -3.42 10.00
N PRO A 107 10.01 -2.76 10.80
CA PRO A 107 10.40 -3.29 12.11
C PRO A 107 9.23 -3.48 13.08
N VAL A 108 8.27 -2.55 13.11
CA VAL A 108 7.09 -2.65 13.99
C VAL A 108 6.26 -3.88 13.65
N ALA A 109 5.95 -4.08 12.36
CA ALA A 109 5.21 -5.23 11.88
C ALA A 109 5.95 -6.55 12.18
N GLY A 110 7.26 -6.61 11.91
CA GLY A 110 8.03 -7.84 12.15
C GLY A 110 8.14 -8.18 13.63
N ARG A 111 8.33 -7.20 14.52
CA ARG A 111 8.28 -7.43 15.97
C ARG A 111 6.94 -8.01 16.41
N LYS A 112 5.82 -7.51 15.86
CA LYS A 112 4.46 -8.01 16.15
C LYS A 112 4.28 -9.45 15.66
N VAL A 113 4.64 -9.74 14.41
CA VAL A 113 4.41 -11.07 13.79
C VAL A 113 5.31 -12.15 14.37
N PHE A 114 6.58 -11.85 14.63
CA PHE A 114 7.55 -12.84 15.12
C PHE A 114 7.71 -12.87 16.63
N ASN A 115 7.06 -11.94 17.36
CA ASN A 115 7.26 -11.73 18.79
C ASN A 115 8.76 -11.61 19.16
N ASP A 116 9.55 -10.96 18.31
CA ASP A 116 11.00 -10.83 18.47
C ASP A 116 11.39 -9.35 18.51
N PRO A 117 11.76 -8.79 19.67
CA PRO A 117 12.10 -7.38 19.80
C PRO A 117 13.34 -6.97 18.98
N ASN A 118 14.18 -7.94 18.62
CA ASN A 118 15.40 -7.74 17.83
C ASN A 118 15.18 -7.94 16.33
N PHE A 119 13.92 -8.06 15.88
CA PHE A 119 13.60 -8.13 14.47
C PHE A 119 14.22 -6.95 13.70
N GLY A 120 14.88 -7.27 12.57
CA GLY A 120 15.51 -6.28 11.71
C GLY A 120 15.36 -6.64 10.23
N PRO A 121 15.04 -5.68 9.34
CA PRO A 121 14.76 -5.93 7.92
C PRO A 121 15.99 -6.39 7.10
N ARG A 122 17.18 -6.35 7.71
CA ARG A 122 18.44 -6.82 7.13
C ARG A 122 18.76 -8.27 7.49
N ARG A 123 17.98 -8.91 8.37
CA ARG A 123 18.19 -10.31 8.77
C ARG A 123 17.47 -11.23 7.77
N PRO A 124 18.20 -11.95 6.88
CA PRO A 124 17.58 -12.75 5.82
C PRO A 124 16.72 -13.89 6.36
N ALA A 125 17.06 -14.40 7.55
CA ALA A 125 16.41 -15.53 8.20
C ALA A 125 14.88 -15.38 8.34
N TYR A 126 14.34 -14.17 8.47
CA TYR A 126 12.88 -13.98 8.64
C TYR A 126 12.10 -14.08 7.33
N ARG A 127 12.72 -13.89 6.16
CA ARG A 127 11.99 -13.92 4.87
C ARG A 127 11.47 -15.31 4.52
N ASN A 128 12.21 -16.33 4.93
CA ASN A 128 11.91 -17.72 4.64
C ASN A 128 11.22 -18.43 5.80
N ARG A 129 10.75 -17.68 6.81
CA ARG A 129 10.07 -18.24 7.97
C ARG A 129 8.68 -18.74 7.59
N ARG A 130 8.29 -19.87 8.18
CA ARG A 130 6.98 -20.52 7.95
C ARG A 130 5.82 -19.58 8.27
N GLU A 131 5.98 -18.75 9.28
CA GLU A 131 5.00 -17.75 9.72
C GLU A 131 4.69 -16.70 8.64
N LEU A 132 5.63 -16.48 7.71
CA LEU A 132 5.39 -15.65 6.55
C LEU A 132 5.00 -16.47 5.33
N MET A 133 5.07 -17.80 5.32
CA MET A 133 4.63 -18.53 4.14
C MET A 133 3.10 -18.46 4.02
N PRO A 134 2.55 -18.37 2.80
CA PRO A 134 1.11 -18.55 2.64
C PRO A 134 0.70 -19.87 3.31
N LEU A 135 -0.37 -19.84 4.11
CA LEU A 135 -0.95 -21.06 4.66
C LEU A 135 -1.26 -21.97 3.47
N THR A 136 -0.86 -23.23 3.58
CA THR A 136 -1.10 -24.22 2.51
C THR A 136 -2.59 -24.25 2.15
N LEU A 137 -2.92 -24.61 0.90
CA LEU A 137 -4.31 -24.74 0.43
C LEU A 137 -5.17 -25.63 1.36
N ALA A 138 -4.57 -26.64 1.99
CA ALA A 138 -5.23 -27.56 2.91
C ALA A 138 -5.60 -26.95 4.27
N GLU A 139 -4.76 -26.08 4.85
CA GLU A 139 -5.09 -25.34 6.08
C GLU A 139 -6.07 -24.19 5.81
N TYR A 140 -6.08 -23.70 4.57
CA TYR A 140 -6.98 -22.65 4.08
C TYR A 140 -8.44 -23.13 3.92
N CYS A 141 -8.67 -24.36 3.43
CA CYS A 141 -10.02 -24.93 3.33
C CYS A 141 -10.73 -25.14 4.68
N LEU A 142 -10.00 -25.24 5.80
CA LEU A 142 -10.58 -25.44 7.13
C LEU A 142 -11.10 -24.14 7.77
N VAL A 143 -10.60 -22.97 7.37
CA VAL A 143 -11.06 -21.67 7.90
C VAL A 143 -12.36 -21.19 7.24
N ILE A 144 -12.71 -21.75 6.08
CA ILE A 144 -13.88 -21.36 5.27
C ILE A 144 -15.02 -22.40 5.39
N SER A 145 -14.84 -23.45 6.20
CA SER A 145 -15.87 -24.46 6.46
C SER A 145 -16.84 -24.03 7.57
N SER A 146 -17.73 -23.10 7.27
CA SER A 146 -19.11 -23.20 7.79
C SER A 146 -20.19 -22.46 6.99
N THR A 147 -19.87 -21.57 6.03
CA THR A 147 -20.95 -20.90 5.26
C THR A 147 -20.68 -20.47 3.81
N TYR A 148 -19.50 -20.67 3.21
CA TYR A 148 -19.30 -20.18 1.83
C TYR A 148 -18.24 -20.96 1.02
N ASN A 149 -18.65 -21.77 0.04
CA ASN A 149 -17.81 -22.25 -1.07
C ASN A 149 -18.74 -22.77 -2.19
N PRO A 150 -18.51 -22.45 -3.48
CA PRO A 150 -17.62 -23.29 -4.28
C PRO A 150 -16.93 -22.51 -5.43
N CYS A 151 -15.75 -21.95 -5.20
CA CYS A 151 -14.80 -21.66 -6.30
C CYS A 151 -13.36 -22.06 -5.97
N TYR A 152 -13.18 -22.92 -4.98
CA TYR A 152 -11.88 -23.52 -4.63
C TYR A 152 -11.93 -25.05 -4.54
N ASN A 153 -12.63 -25.70 -5.48
CA ASN A 153 -12.40 -27.12 -5.73
C ASN A 153 -11.16 -27.25 -6.64
N GLY A 154 -10.04 -27.63 -6.02
CA GLY A 154 -8.83 -28.16 -6.67
C GLY A 154 -8.50 -27.64 -8.07
N ILE A 155 -7.74 -26.55 -8.15
CA ILE A 155 -6.92 -26.35 -9.35
C ILE A 155 -5.79 -27.38 -9.29
N THR A 156 -6.05 -28.52 -9.93
CA THR A 156 -5.00 -29.35 -10.51
C THR A 156 -4.56 -28.63 -11.78
N PHE A 157 -3.31 -28.16 -11.81
CA PHE A 157 -2.73 -27.64 -13.05
C PHE A 157 -2.79 -28.73 -14.14
N PRO A 158 -2.69 -28.41 -15.43
CA PRO A 158 -2.66 -29.42 -16.51
C PRO A 158 -1.58 -30.50 -16.33
N ASP A 159 -0.58 -30.24 -15.47
CA ASP A 159 0.51 -31.14 -15.12
C ASP A 159 0.29 -31.95 -13.81
N GLY A 160 -0.86 -31.81 -13.15
CA GLY A 160 -1.18 -32.54 -11.91
C GLY A 160 -0.83 -31.81 -10.60
N THR A 161 -0.19 -30.64 -10.65
CA THR A 161 0.23 -29.94 -9.41
C THR A 161 -0.93 -29.19 -8.74
N GLN A 162 -0.88 -28.98 -7.42
CA GLN A 162 -1.86 -28.15 -6.69
C GLN A 162 -1.35 -26.71 -6.60
N GLY A 163 -2.21 -25.73 -6.92
CA GLY A 163 -1.87 -24.31 -6.79
C GLY A 163 -1.64 -23.87 -5.35
N ASP A 164 -0.51 -23.20 -5.09
CA ASP A 164 -0.28 -22.47 -3.84
C ASP A 164 -1.30 -21.32 -3.73
N ALA A 165 -2.06 -21.29 -2.64
CA ALA A 165 -3.16 -20.34 -2.44
C ALA A 165 -2.72 -18.88 -2.66
N ASN A 166 -3.62 -18.12 -3.29
CA ASN A 166 -3.50 -16.69 -3.57
C ASN A 166 -3.08 -15.88 -2.31
N PRO A 167 -2.13 -14.92 -2.44
CA PRO A 167 -1.55 -14.19 -1.32
C PRO A 167 -2.45 -13.19 -0.56
N LEU A 168 -3.77 -13.14 -0.79
CA LEU A 168 -4.68 -12.24 -0.05
C LEU A 168 -5.82 -12.87 0.73
N PHE A 169 -5.55 -14.04 1.32
CA PHE A 169 -6.20 -14.36 2.59
C PHE A 169 -5.20 -14.10 3.70
N VAL A 170 -4.90 -12.82 3.85
CA VAL A 170 -4.13 -12.30 4.97
C VAL A 170 -4.98 -12.63 6.19
N ASN A 171 -4.53 -13.55 7.02
CA ASN A 171 -5.14 -13.80 8.32
C ASN A 171 -4.89 -12.54 9.15
N LEU A 172 -5.76 -11.53 9.02
CA LEU A 172 -5.74 -10.27 9.75
C LEU A 172 -6.06 -10.57 11.21
N ARG A 173 -5.14 -11.24 11.89
CA ARG A 173 -5.33 -11.76 13.24
C ARG A 173 -5.62 -10.60 14.17
N GLY A 174 -6.88 -10.46 14.58
CA GLY A 174 -7.31 -9.51 15.58
C GLY A 174 -7.32 -8.03 15.15
N GLU A 175 -7.29 -7.73 13.86
CA GLU A 175 -7.51 -6.36 13.38
C GLU A 175 -9.02 -6.08 13.29
N ILE A 176 -9.49 -5.04 13.96
CA ILE A 176 -10.89 -4.61 13.90
C ILE A 176 -11.06 -3.79 12.62
N MET A 177 -11.58 -4.43 11.57
CA MET A 177 -12.06 -3.71 10.39
C MET A 177 -13.47 -3.17 10.65
N SER A 178 -13.76 -2.00 10.08
CA SER A 178 -15.10 -1.44 10.01
C SER A 178 -16.01 -2.38 9.22
N ASN A 179 -17.27 -2.49 9.62
CA ASN A 179 -18.30 -3.19 8.83
C ASN A 179 -18.74 -2.41 7.59
N MET A 180 -18.22 -1.21 7.37
CA MET A 180 -18.59 -0.38 6.23
C MET A 180 -17.52 -0.46 5.13
N PRO A 181 -17.80 -1.12 4.00
CA PRO A 181 -16.88 -1.16 2.87
C PRO A 181 -16.57 0.25 2.31
N ALA A 182 -15.48 0.36 1.56
CA ALA A 182 -15.15 1.60 0.85
C ALA A 182 -15.89 1.64 -0.49
N THR A 183 -16.33 2.81 -0.94
CA THR A 183 -16.84 2.97 -2.31
C THR A 183 -15.72 2.80 -3.33
N LEU A 184 -16.03 2.38 -4.55
CA LEU A 184 -15.05 2.32 -5.63
C LEU A 184 -14.53 3.71 -5.99
N ASP A 185 -15.37 4.74 -5.84
CA ASP A 185 -14.98 6.14 -5.96
C ASP A 185 -13.91 6.53 -4.93
N ALA A 186 -14.07 6.14 -3.67
CA ALA A 186 -13.07 6.40 -2.63
C ALA A 186 -11.74 5.67 -2.89
N LEU A 187 -11.77 4.47 -3.48
CA LEU A 187 -10.57 3.75 -3.90
C LEU A 187 -9.86 4.48 -5.06
N ALA A 188 -10.61 4.95 -6.05
CA ALA A 188 -10.09 5.66 -7.21
C ALA A 188 -9.61 7.09 -6.87
N SER A 189 -10.12 7.68 -5.78
CA SER A 189 -9.86 9.07 -5.42
C SER A 189 -8.35 9.39 -5.31
N GLY A 190 -7.93 10.36 -6.11
CA GLY A 190 -6.55 10.83 -6.19
C GLY A 190 -5.58 9.88 -6.90
N VAL A 191 -6.03 8.75 -7.45
CA VAL A 191 -5.20 7.87 -8.28
C VAL A 191 -5.17 8.41 -9.71
N VAL A 192 -3.97 8.69 -10.22
CA VAL A 192 -3.72 9.18 -11.59
C VAL A 192 -2.97 8.17 -12.44
N ASN A 193 -2.20 7.29 -11.81
CA ASN A 193 -1.46 6.22 -12.48
C ASN A 193 -1.94 4.86 -11.96
N HIS A 194 -2.87 4.24 -12.69
CA HIS A 194 -3.44 2.94 -12.36
C HIS A 194 -2.48 1.77 -12.65
N PRO A 195 -2.62 0.63 -11.97
CA PRO A 195 -1.90 -0.60 -12.32
C PRO A 195 -2.19 -1.03 -13.76
N THR A 196 -1.18 -1.56 -14.46
CA THR A 196 -1.30 -1.97 -15.87
C THR A 196 -0.71 -3.38 -16.09
N GLY A 197 -0.98 -3.97 -17.26
CA GLY A 197 -0.44 -5.28 -17.63
C GLY A 197 -0.80 -6.39 -16.62
N GLU A 198 0.18 -7.20 -16.24
CA GLU A 198 0.02 -8.28 -15.25
C GLU A 198 -0.23 -7.79 -13.80
N ASP A 199 -0.05 -6.49 -13.55
CA ASP A 199 -0.36 -5.88 -12.25
C ASP A 199 -1.80 -5.31 -12.21
N ARG A 200 -2.51 -5.33 -13.33
CA ARG A 200 -3.93 -4.98 -13.48
C ARG A 200 -4.84 -6.16 -13.06
N GLY A 201 -4.90 -6.41 -11.75
CA GLY A 201 -5.79 -7.42 -11.15
C GLY A 201 -7.27 -7.04 -11.20
N ILE A 202 -8.15 -7.92 -10.71
CA ILE A 202 -9.62 -7.74 -10.77
C ILE A 202 -10.05 -6.39 -10.17
N LEU A 203 -9.47 -6.01 -9.03
CA LEU A 203 -9.80 -4.75 -8.37
C LEU A 203 -9.58 -3.55 -9.30
N THR A 204 -8.43 -3.51 -9.99
CA THR A 204 -8.14 -2.47 -10.98
C THR A 204 -9.17 -2.44 -12.11
N GLN A 205 -9.49 -3.61 -12.68
CA GLN A 205 -10.45 -3.71 -13.80
C GLN A 205 -11.83 -3.19 -13.41
N VAL A 206 -12.30 -3.57 -12.22
CA VAL A 206 -13.60 -3.15 -11.68
C VAL A 206 -13.62 -1.64 -11.40
N ILE A 207 -12.57 -1.10 -10.78
CA ILE A 207 -12.47 0.35 -10.51
C ILE A 207 -12.50 1.14 -11.82
N GLU A 208 -11.68 0.77 -12.80
CA GLU A 208 -11.62 1.45 -14.10
C GLU A 208 -12.97 1.40 -14.82
N TRP A 209 -13.63 0.25 -14.83
CA TRP A 209 -14.98 0.11 -15.37
C TRP A 209 -15.98 1.01 -14.66
N ALA A 210 -15.98 1.00 -13.32
CA ALA A 210 -16.94 1.77 -12.53
C ALA A 210 -16.75 3.27 -12.74
N VAL A 211 -15.50 3.75 -12.82
CA VAL A 211 -15.18 5.14 -13.15
C VAL A 211 -15.63 5.49 -14.57
N ALA A 212 -15.30 4.65 -15.56
CA ALA A 212 -15.65 4.89 -16.97
C ALA A 212 -17.18 4.93 -17.21
N ASN A 213 -17.97 4.22 -16.41
CA ASN A 213 -19.43 4.17 -16.52
C ASN A 213 -20.14 5.12 -15.53
N GLY A 214 -19.42 5.96 -14.79
CA GLY A 214 -20.01 6.85 -13.78
C GLY A 214 -20.71 6.12 -12.63
N GLN A 215 -20.31 4.88 -12.35
CA GLN A 215 -20.89 4.00 -11.33
C GLN A 215 -20.04 3.88 -10.06
N ALA A 216 -18.85 4.48 -10.01
CA ALA A 216 -17.90 4.29 -8.90
C ALA A 216 -18.47 4.66 -7.52
N ALA A 217 -19.39 5.63 -7.45
CA ALA A 217 -20.06 6.03 -6.21
C ALA A 217 -21.20 5.08 -5.79
N ASN A 218 -21.70 4.25 -6.71
CA ASN A 218 -22.85 3.35 -6.49
C ASN A 218 -22.44 1.97 -5.99
N TYR A 219 -21.15 1.64 -6.09
CA TYR A 219 -20.61 0.34 -5.73
C TYR A 219 -19.49 0.47 -4.69
N THR A 220 -19.28 -0.62 -3.97
CA THR A 220 -18.30 -0.72 -2.89
C THR A 220 -17.34 -1.88 -3.11
N THR A 221 -16.39 -2.07 -2.18
CA THR A 221 -15.48 -3.21 -2.18
C THR A 221 -16.20 -4.56 -2.13
N ASP A 222 -17.42 -4.63 -1.56
CA ASP A 222 -18.18 -5.88 -1.46
C ASP A 222 -18.77 -6.30 -2.82
N ASP A 223 -18.98 -5.34 -3.73
CA ASP A 223 -19.56 -5.57 -5.05
C ASP A 223 -18.52 -6.03 -6.09
N VAL A 224 -17.22 -5.98 -5.75
CA VAL A 224 -16.13 -6.18 -6.72
C VAL A 224 -16.20 -7.53 -7.40
N GLN A 225 -16.43 -8.62 -6.66
CA GLN A 225 -16.52 -9.97 -7.23
C GLN A 225 -17.76 -10.10 -8.13
N MET A 226 -18.92 -9.62 -7.68
CA MET A 226 -20.14 -9.63 -8.49
C MET A 226 -19.95 -8.88 -9.82
N ILE A 227 -19.35 -7.68 -9.78
CA ILE A 227 -19.08 -6.89 -10.99
C ILE A 227 -18.09 -7.61 -11.89
N ALA A 228 -17.04 -8.22 -11.33
CA ALA A 228 -16.08 -8.98 -12.09
C ALA A 228 -16.74 -10.14 -12.85
N ASP A 229 -17.64 -10.88 -12.20
CA ASP A 229 -18.38 -11.97 -12.82
C ASP A 229 -19.34 -11.46 -13.91
N GLN A 230 -20.05 -10.36 -13.66
CA GLN A 230 -20.97 -9.75 -14.63
C GLN A 230 -20.26 -9.20 -15.87
N GLN A 231 -19.10 -8.59 -15.70
CA GLN A 231 -18.32 -8.00 -16.80
C GLN A 231 -17.36 -9.00 -17.45
N GLY A 232 -17.26 -10.22 -16.92
CA GLY A 232 -16.33 -11.24 -17.41
C GLY A 232 -14.86 -10.86 -17.21
N PHE A 233 -14.54 -10.09 -16.16
CA PHE A 233 -13.16 -9.76 -15.85
C PHE A 233 -12.40 -11.00 -15.35
N VAL A 234 -11.19 -11.17 -15.85
CA VAL A 234 -10.34 -12.31 -15.53
C VAL A 234 -9.08 -11.80 -14.84
N ALA A 235 -8.75 -12.40 -13.70
CA ALA A 235 -7.49 -12.12 -13.03
C ALA A 235 -6.30 -12.57 -13.90
N PRO A 236 -5.17 -11.84 -13.88
CA PRO A 236 -3.95 -12.26 -14.56
C PRO A 236 -3.53 -13.67 -14.15
N ALA A 237 -2.98 -14.47 -15.06
CA ALA A 237 -2.64 -15.88 -14.77
C ALA A 237 -1.70 -16.03 -13.55
N GLU A 238 -0.84 -15.03 -13.33
CA GLU A 238 0.09 -15.00 -12.21
C GLU A 238 -0.59 -14.82 -10.85
N SER A 239 -1.80 -14.27 -10.80
CA SER A 239 -2.52 -13.99 -9.55
C SER A 239 -2.81 -15.24 -8.70
N ARG A 240 -2.62 -16.40 -9.30
CA ARG A 240 -2.86 -17.72 -8.71
C ARG A 240 -1.70 -18.24 -7.88
N ASN A 241 -0.60 -17.51 -7.76
CA ASN A 241 0.56 -17.95 -6.98
C ASN A 241 1.26 -16.80 -6.26
N PHE A 242 2.07 -17.14 -5.26
CA PHE A 242 2.84 -16.16 -4.50
C PHE A 242 3.89 -15.41 -5.33
N HIS A 243 4.27 -15.93 -6.52
CA HIS A 243 5.21 -15.24 -7.40
C HIS A 243 4.60 -13.99 -8.04
N TRP A 244 3.27 -13.80 -8.03
CA TRP A 244 2.66 -12.55 -8.52
C TRP A 244 3.31 -11.33 -7.88
N ASP A 245 3.45 -11.37 -6.56
CA ASP A 245 4.03 -10.31 -5.73
C ASP A 245 5.54 -10.10 -5.98
N VAL A 246 6.27 -11.18 -6.24
CA VAL A 246 7.71 -11.16 -6.53
C VAL A 246 7.96 -10.62 -7.94
N LYS A 247 7.17 -11.06 -8.92
CA LYS A 247 7.28 -10.61 -10.31
C LYS A 247 6.82 -9.16 -10.48
N ALA A 248 5.83 -8.72 -9.70
CA ALA A 248 5.44 -7.32 -9.64
C ALA A 248 6.62 -6.41 -9.27
N LEU A 249 7.52 -6.85 -8.37
CA LEU A 249 8.73 -6.09 -8.03
C LEU A 249 9.69 -5.97 -9.22
N VAL A 250 9.80 -7.03 -10.04
CA VAL A 250 10.65 -7.05 -11.24
C VAL A 250 10.09 -6.13 -12.33
N ARG A 251 8.76 -6.08 -12.47
CA ARG A 251 8.07 -5.20 -13.44
C ARG A 251 7.99 -3.75 -12.99
N CYS A 252 8.15 -3.48 -11.69
CA CYS A 252 7.99 -2.16 -11.10
C CYS A 252 9.05 -1.16 -11.62
N ASN A 253 8.72 -0.47 -12.72
CA ASN A 253 9.55 0.53 -13.36
C ASN A 253 9.03 1.95 -13.10
N ILE A 254 9.01 2.34 -11.81
CA ILE A 254 8.60 3.69 -11.40
C ILE A 254 9.79 4.64 -11.55
N PRO A 255 9.62 5.82 -12.18
CA PRO A 255 10.70 6.77 -12.35
C PRO A 255 11.31 7.24 -11.02
N ASP A 256 12.48 7.87 -11.09
CA ASP A 256 13.02 8.56 -9.94
C ASP A 256 12.19 9.81 -9.58
N PRO A 257 12.14 10.21 -8.30
CA PRO A 257 11.36 11.36 -7.89
C PRO A 257 11.85 12.65 -8.54
N THR A 258 10.91 13.51 -8.90
CA THR A 258 11.22 14.82 -9.46
C THR A 258 11.69 15.78 -8.37
N SER A 259 12.47 16.79 -8.77
CA SER A 259 13.03 17.83 -7.89
C SER A 259 11.99 18.58 -7.09
#